data_AF-A0A812GL61-F1
#
_entry.id   AF-A0A812GL61-F1
#
_cell.length_a   1.000
_cell.length_b   1.000
_cell.length_c   1.000
_cell.angle_alpha   90.00
_cell.angle_beta   90.00
_cell.angle_gamma   90.00
#
_symmetry.space_group_name_H-M   'P 1'
#
loop_
_entity.id
_entity.type
_entity.pdbx_description
1 polymer ?
#
loop_
_entity_poly.entity_id
_entity_poly.type
_entity_poly.pdbx_seq_one_letter_code
_entity_poly.pdbx_strand_id
1 'polypeptide(L)'
;MLEGRNCLALSVEQQGFFQDLAKLRLVAFGALSGLVMLDKAGIVHNDIKPDNLIWTEANHGSGPRVKIVDFGCARLDHRYENGRNWALAEGGAGHLGKWAPEMTLRLAIGHRADVWGTAVSLCELLCGRTVWRSEMDTAEVVMTQALGLCNLRDGVPPSLLRRSPLDVRQLYTPAPRHWPLRRTACGQLEPLRPKRWGLEQVLGQGWQSSDKLELGQLLLAALVLDPAFRPSATQLLQCCSFLNPRIYEAGSERVG
;
A
#
# COMPACT_ATOMS: atom_id res chain seq x y z
N MET A 1 1.68 26.28 -9.54
CA MET A 1 2.01 25.01 -10.20
C MET A 1 2.87 24.23 -9.22
N LEU A 2 2.51 23.01 -8.83
CA LEU A 2 3.44 22.17 -8.06
C LEU A 2 4.61 21.85 -8.99
N GLU A 3 5.81 22.34 -8.67
CA GLU A 3 7.03 21.85 -9.31
C GLU A 3 7.15 20.36 -8.99
N GLY A 4 7.34 19.51 -10.01
CA GLY A 4 7.50 18.07 -9.85
C GLY A 4 6.67 17.24 -10.83
N ARG A 5 6.89 15.93 -10.77
CA ARG A 5 6.24 14.93 -11.64
C ARG A 5 5.66 13.82 -10.79
N ASN A 6 4.49 13.29 -11.15
CA ASN A 6 3.97 12.13 -10.43
C ASN A 6 4.86 10.90 -10.65
N CYS A 7 5.01 10.08 -9.61
CA CYS A 7 5.92 8.93 -9.63
C CYS A 7 5.51 7.88 -10.67
N LEU A 8 4.22 7.74 -11.00
CA LEU A 8 3.79 6.81 -12.05
C LEU A 8 4.36 7.23 -13.42
N ALA A 9 4.09 8.46 -13.85
CA ALA A 9 4.55 9.00 -15.13
C ALA A 9 6.08 8.94 -15.22
N LEU A 10 6.78 9.26 -14.12
CA LEU A 10 8.23 9.18 -14.06
C LEU A 10 8.72 7.73 -14.25
N SER A 11 8.04 6.74 -13.65
CA SER A 11 8.39 5.32 -13.81
C SER A 11 8.16 4.79 -15.23
N VAL A 12 7.16 5.33 -15.95
CA VAL A 12 6.84 4.96 -17.33
C VAL A 12 7.84 5.55 -18.31
N GLU A 13 8.16 6.84 -18.14
CA GLU A 13 9.09 7.53 -19.04
C GLU A 13 10.55 7.13 -18.82
N GLN A 14 10.94 6.89 -17.57
CA GLN A 14 12.29 6.47 -17.20
C GLN A 14 12.22 5.07 -16.60
N GLN A 15 12.17 4.06 -17.46
CA GLN A 15 12.14 2.66 -17.02
C GLN A 15 13.31 2.37 -16.07
N GLY A 16 12.99 1.77 -14.93
CA GLY A 16 13.97 1.44 -13.91
C GLY A 16 14.36 2.60 -12.99
N PHE A 17 13.77 3.81 -13.13
CA PHE A 17 14.09 4.95 -12.27
C PHE A 17 13.98 4.62 -10.77
N PHE A 18 12.94 3.90 -10.37
CA PHE A 18 12.71 3.45 -9.00
C PHE A 18 13.25 2.04 -8.69
N GLN A 19 14.07 1.44 -9.57
CA GLN A 19 14.84 0.26 -9.18
C GLN A 19 16.06 0.64 -8.31
N ASP A 20 16.45 1.91 -8.33
CA ASP A 20 17.36 2.51 -7.38
C ASP A 20 16.70 2.62 -5.99
N LEU A 21 17.20 1.83 -5.04
CA LEU A 21 16.69 1.78 -3.68
C LEU A 21 16.81 3.13 -2.95
N ALA A 22 17.77 3.98 -3.29
CA ALA A 22 17.88 5.31 -2.69
C ALA A 22 16.70 6.20 -3.07
N LYS A 23 16.24 6.11 -4.32
CA LYS A 23 15.05 6.83 -4.79
C LYS A 23 13.76 6.26 -4.18
N LEU A 24 13.62 4.94 -4.11
CA LEU A 24 12.48 4.33 -3.40
C LEU A 24 12.45 4.72 -1.92
N ARG A 25 13.62 4.84 -1.29
CA ARG A 25 13.73 5.31 0.09
C ARG A 25 13.18 6.72 0.26
N LEU A 26 13.50 7.63 -0.67
CA LEU A 26 12.95 8.99 -0.68
C LEU A 26 11.43 9.00 -0.88
N VAL A 27 10.89 8.13 -1.74
CA VAL A 27 9.43 7.95 -1.89
C VAL A 27 8.80 7.48 -0.59
N ALA A 28 9.34 6.42 0.02
CA ALA A 28 8.82 5.85 1.26
C ALA A 28 8.86 6.89 2.40
N PHE A 29 9.98 7.59 2.55
CA PHE A 29 10.16 8.60 3.58
C PHE A 29 9.21 9.79 3.38
N GLY A 30 9.12 10.34 2.17
CA GLY A 30 8.25 11.48 1.87
C GLY A 30 6.77 11.14 2.02
N ALA A 31 6.34 9.98 1.52
CA ALA A 31 4.96 9.51 1.67
C ALA A 31 4.61 9.31 3.14
N LEU A 32 5.40 8.55 3.91
CA LEU A 32 5.11 8.31 5.32
C LEU A 32 5.16 9.60 6.15
N SER A 33 6.08 10.52 5.85
CA SER A 33 6.14 11.83 6.51
C SER A 33 4.88 12.66 6.24
N GLY A 34 4.39 12.64 5.00
CA GLY A 34 3.10 13.22 4.64
C GLY A 34 1.95 12.61 5.43
N LEU A 35 1.90 11.27 5.53
CA LEU A 35 0.87 10.57 6.30
C LEU A 35 0.88 10.91 7.79
N VAL A 36 2.05 11.15 8.40
CA VAL A 36 2.14 11.65 9.79
C VAL A 36 1.45 13.01 9.92
N MET A 37 1.61 13.90 8.94
CA MET A 37 0.94 15.20 8.96
C MET A 37 -0.57 15.07 8.77
N LEU A 38 -1.02 14.14 7.90
CA LEU A 38 -2.44 13.87 7.70
C LEU A 38 -3.10 13.27 8.96
N ASP A 39 -2.45 12.28 9.60
CA ASP A 39 -2.97 11.69 10.84
C ASP A 39 -3.10 12.73 11.96
N LYS A 40 -2.14 13.65 12.10
CA LYS A 40 -2.23 14.78 13.04
C LYS A 40 -3.38 15.73 12.72
N ALA A 41 -3.70 15.90 11.44
CA ALA A 41 -4.85 16.68 10.98
C ALA A 41 -6.17 15.90 11.05
N GLY A 42 -6.14 14.62 11.47
CA GLY A 42 -7.30 13.75 11.45
C GLY A 42 -7.81 13.49 10.03
N ILE A 43 -6.92 13.33 9.05
CA ILE A 43 -7.24 13.08 7.65
C ILE A 43 -6.71 11.70 7.24
N VAL A 44 -7.55 10.92 6.57
CA VAL A 44 -7.17 9.69 5.85
C VAL A 44 -7.25 9.98 4.36
N HIS A 45 -6.18 9.71 3.61
CA HIS A 45 -6.09 10.02 2.19
C HIS A 45 -6.92 9.07 1.32
N ASN A 46 -6.93 7.77 1.65
CA ASN A 46 -7.65 6.67 1.00
C ASN A 46 -7.28 6.34 -0.45
N ASP A 47 -6.47 7.16 -1.13
CA ASP A 47 -6.01 6.90 -2.50
C ASP A 47 -4.49 7.11 -2.65
N ILE A 48 -3.70 6.57 -1.71
CA ILE A 48 -2.24 6.58 -1.86
C ILE A 48 -1.84 5.63 -2.99
N LYS A 49 -1.28 6.20 -4.06
CA LYS A 49 -0.80 5.51 -5.25
C LYS A 49 0.32 6.31 -5.91
N PRO A 50 1.13 5.70 -6.81
CA PRO A 50 2.22 6.40 -7.51
C PRO A 50 1.82 7.70 -8.22
N ASP A 51 0.60 7.80 -8.74
CA ASP A 51 0.04 8.99 -9.40
C ASP A 51 -0.15 10.17 -8.43
N ASN A 52 -0.41 9.87 -7.16
CA ASN A 52 -0.68 10.84 -6.10
C ASN A 52 0.56 11.14 -5.26
N LEU A 53 1.73 10.67 -5.68
CA LEU A 53 3.02 10.97 -5.10
C LEU A 53 3.83 11.78 -6.11
N ILE A 54 4.13 13.04 -5.77
CA ILE A 54 4.89 13.95 -6.63
C ILE A 54 6.35 13.91 -6.23
N TRP A 55 7.19 13.47 -7.15
CA TRP A 55 8.65 13.57 -7.09
C TRP A 55 9.09 14.97 -7.54
N THR A 56 9.85 15.65 -6.70
CA THR A 56 10.49 16.93 -7.02
C THR A 56 11.99 16.74 -7.04
N GLU A 57 12.64 17.12 -8.12
CA GLU A 57 14.10 17.10 -8.23
C GLU A 57 14.76 18.06 -7.22
N ALA A 58 16.06 17.87 -7.01
CA ALA A 58 16.85 18.76 -6.18
C ALA A 58 16.80 20.20 -6.73
N ASN A 59 16.46 21.17 -5.89
CA ASN A 59 16.57 22.59 -6.23
C ASN A 59 17.27 23.35 -5.10
N HIS A 60 18.04 24.39 -5.46
CA HIS A 60 18.61 25.37 -4.53
C HIS A 60 19.26 24.77 -3.27
N GLY A 61 20.08 23.73 -3.42
CA GLY A 61 20.81 23.10 -2.30
C GLY A 61 19.98 22.13 -1.44
N SER A 62 18.70 21.91 -1.78
CA SER A 62 17.86 20.88 -1.16
C SER A 62 17.75 19.66 -2.07
N GLY A 63 17.94 18.46 -1.52
CA GLY A 63 17.81 17.20 -2.25
C GLY A 63 16.38 16.91 -2.73
N PRO A 64 16.17 15.84 -3.53
CA PRO A 64 14.86 15.48 -4.03
C PRO A 64 13.86 15.20 -2.90
N ARG A 65 12.58 15.49 -3.13
CA ARG A 65 11.50 15.31 -2.15
C ARG A 65 10.28 14.66 -2.79
N VAL A 66 9.46 14.04 -1.94
CA VAL A 66 8.18 13.46 -2.34
C VAL A 66 7.04 14.06 -1.52
N LYS A 67 5.96 14.47 -2.21
CA LYS A 67 4.77 15.06 -1.59
C LYS A 67 3.52 14.29 -2.02
N ILE A 68 2.56 14.17 -1.09
CA ILE A 68 1.23 13.62 -1.37
C ILE A 68 0.36 14.71 -2.01
N VAL A 69 -0.39 14.34 -3.06
CA VAL A 69 -1.36 15.20 -3.73
C VAL A 69 -2.68 14.45 -3.97
N ASP A 70 -3.69 15.18 -4.45
CA ASP A 70 -5.03 14.67 -4.78
C ASP A 70 -5.80 14.10 -3.60
N PHE A 71 -6.45 15.00 -2.86
CA PHE A 71 -7.30 14.69 -1.73
C PHE A 71 -8.76 14.41 -2.13
N GLY A 72 -9.05 14.12 -3.40
CA GLY A 72 -10.42 13.88 -3.87
C GLY A 72 -11.11 12.68 -3.19
N CYS A 73 -10.32 11.74 -2.68
CA CYS A 73 -10.78 10.58 -1.92
C CYS A 73 -10.59 10.72 -0.39
N ALA A 74 -10.00 11.84 0.05
CA ALA A 74 -9.63 12.03 1.44
C ALA A 74 -10.86 12.30 2.32
N ARG A 75 -10.75 11.89 3.59
CA ARG A 75 -11.83 12.02 4.58
C ARG A 75 -11.26 12.37 5.93
N LEU A 76 -12.09 12.98 6.75
CA LEU A 76 -11.77 13.11 8.16
C LEU A 76 -11.82 11.71 8.80
N ASP A 77 -10.83 11.42 9.63
CA ASP A 77 -10.74 10.24 10.47
C ASP A 77 -11.79 10.36 11.57
N HIS A 78 -13.04 10.08 11.21
CA HIS A 78 -14.13 9.99 12.16
C HIS A 78 -13.99 8.68 12.92
N ARG A 79 -13.04 8.64 13.87
CA ARG A 79 -12.82 7.54 14.84
C ARG A 79 -14.07 7.19 15.67
N TYR A 80 -15.21 7.85 15.43
CA TYR A 80 -16.43 7.82 16.24
C TYR A 80 -17.76 7.73 15.45
N GLU A 81 -17.77 7.69 14.12
CA GLU A 81 -19.03 7.45 13.38
C GLU A 81 -19.20 5.98 13.03
N ASN A 82 -19.94 5.27 13.89
CA ASN A 82 -20.43 3.93 13.61
C ASN A 82 -21.21 3.94 12.29
N GLY A 83 -20.62 3.35 11.25
CA GLY A 83 -21.33 3.00 10.02
C GLY A 83 -21.44 4.08 8.94
N ARG A 84 -20.55 5.09 8.88
CA ARG A 84 -20.48 6.05 7.74
C ARG A 84 -19.14 6.15 7.02
N ASN A 85 -18.12 5.40 7.46
CA ASN A 85 -16.80 5.38 6.80
C ASN A 85 -16.78 4.58 5.47
N TRP A 86 -17.91 4.02 5.02
CA TRP A 86 -17.97 3.13 3.85
C TRP A 86 -18.13 3.85 2.50
N ALA A 87 -18.40 5.17 2.47
CA ALA A 87 -18.83 5.81 1.22
C ALA A 87 -17.77 5.86 0.10
N LEU A 88 -16.50 5.49 0.33
CA LEU A 88 -15.54 5.24 -0.77
C LEU A 88 -15.96 4.01 -1.58
N ALA A 89 -16.45 3.00 -0.88
CA ALA A 89 -16.73 1.70 -1.45
C ALA A 89 -18.18 1.55 -1.95
N GLU A 90 -19.03 2.57 -1.80
CA GLU A 90 -20.32 2.71 -2.49
C GLU A 90 -20.27 3.67 -3.69
N GLY A 91 -19.36 4.66 -3.69
CA GLY A 91 -19.23 5.63 -4.79
C GLY A 91 -18.21 5.27 -5.88
N GLY A 92 -17.53 4.13 -5.78
CA GLY A 92 -16.45 3.77 -6.72
C GLY A 92 -15.25 4.73 -6.67
N ALA A 93 -15.07 5.47 -5.57
CA ALA A 93 -13.96 6.38 -5.39
C ALA A 93 -12.72 5.61 -4.93
N GLY A 94 -11.57 5.91 -5.53
CA GLY A 94 -10.27 5.28 -5.26
C GLY A 94 -9.94 4.15 -6.24
N HIS A 95 -8.64 3.96 -6.53
CA HIS A 95 -8.19 2.84 -7.37
C HIS A 95 -8.25 1.52 -6.59
N LEU A 96 -9.21 0.67 -6.95
CA LEU A 96 -9.46 -0.64 -6.31
C LEU A 96 -8.19 -1.47 -6.14
N GLY A 97 -7.29 -1.48 -7.13
CA GLY A 97 -6.02 -2.19 -7.08
C GLY A 97 -5.10 -1.85 -5.89
N LYS A 98 -5.29 -0.71 -5.20
CA LYS A 98 -4.46 -0.29 -4.05
C LYS A 98 -5.15 -0.45 -2.70
N TRP A 99 -6.39 -0.95 -2.67
CA TRP A 99 -7.18 -0.97 -1.46
C TRP A 99 -6.53 -1.81 -0.36
N ALA A 100 -6.59 -1.27 0.85
CA ALA A 100 -6.24 -2.02 2.04
C ALA A 100 -7.30 -3.11 2.31
N PRO A 101 -6.93 -4.24 2.96
CA PRO A 101 -7.84 -5.33 3.28
C PRO A 101 -9.11 -4.85 3.99
N GLU A 102 -8.98 -3.90 4.93
CA GLU A 102 -10.10 -3.28 5.63
C GLU A 102 -11.11 -2.58 4.70
N MET A 103 -10.67 -1.99 3.60
CA MET A 103 -11.55 -1.36 2.61
C MET A 103 -12.36 -2.42 1.85
N THR A 104 -11.72 -3.51 1.44
CA THR A 104 -12.40 -4.65 0.77
C THR A 104 -13.36 -5.39 1.70
N LEU A 105 -13.02 -5.46 3.00
CA LEU A 105 -13.80 -6.12 4.04
C LEU A 105 -14.86 -5.22 4.68
N ARG A 106 -14.96 -3.96 4.25
CA ARG A 106 -15.91 -2.96 4.80
C ARG A 106 -15.72 -2.74 6.30
N LEU A 107 -14.50 -2.90 6.79
CA LEU A 107 -14.14 -2.58 8.18
C LEU A 107 -13.98 -1.06 8.34
N ALA A 108 -13.81 -0.61 9.58
CA ALA A 108 -13.43 0.77 9.85
C ALA A 108 -12.08 1.09 9.16
N ILE A 109 -12.08 2.13 8.32
CA ILE A 109 -10.91 2.64 7.61
C ILE A 109 -10.29 3.77 8.45
N GLY A 110 -8.97 3.75 8.61
CA GLY A 110 -8.20 4.78 9.31
C GLY A 110 -6.84 4.99 8.66
N HIS A 111 -5.96 5.80 9.26
CA HIS A 111 -4.64 6.16 8.71
C HIS A 111 -3.74 4.95 8.34
N ARG A 112 -3.96 3.78 8.97
CA ARG A 112 -3.20 2.57 8.66
C ARG A 112 -3.52 2.04 7.26
N ALA A 113 -4.66 2.37 6.66
CA ALA A 113 -4.98 2.03 5.29
C ALA A 113 -4.03 2.72 4.29
N ASP A 114 -3.66 3.97 4.55
CA ASP A 114 -2.70 4.71 3.72
C ASP A 114 -1.27 4.15 3.84
N VAL A 115 -0.92 3.57 4.99
CA VAL A 115 0.35 2.84 5.18
C VAL A 115 0.40 1.60 4.27
N TRP A 116 -0.71 0.87 4.15
CA TRP A 116 -0.83 -0.23 3.21
C TRP A 116 -0.69 0.25 1.77
N GLY A 117 -1.44 1.29 1.39
CA GLY A 117 -1.36 1.90 0.05
C GLY A 117 0.04 2.39 -0.30
N THR A 118 0.80 2.90 0.68
CA THR A 118 2.21 3.27 0.51
C THR A 118 3.08 2.05 0.18
N ALA A 119 3.00 0.97 0.96
CA ALA A 119 3.79 -0.25 0.72
C ALA A 119 3.48 -0.90 -0.63
N VAL A 120 2.19 -0.97 -0.94
CA VAL A 120 1.64 -1.31 -2.25
C VAL A 120 2.30 -0.47 -3.36
N SER A 121 2.30 0.86 -3.23
CA SER A 121 2.90 1.78 -4.21
C SER A 121 4.40 1.56 -4.41
N LEU A 122 5.15 1.31 -3.32
CA LEU A 122 6.58 1.01 -3.39
C LEU A 122 6.87 -0.27 -4.18
N CYS A 123 6.06 -1.32 -3.98
CA CYS A 123 6.16 -2.54 -4.76
C CYS A 123 5.97 -2.28 -6.27
N GLU A 124 5.04 -1.40 -6.64
CA GLU A 124 4.77 -1.07 -8.06
C GLU A 124 5.90 -0.29 -8.71
N LEU A 125 6.37 0.74 -7.99
CA LEU A 125 7.49 1.55 -8.44
C LEU A 125 8.74 0.69 -8.63
N LEU A 126 9.02 -0.22 -7.69
CA LEU A 126 10.14 -1.16 -7.82
C LEU A 126 9.98 -2.10 -9.02
N CYS A 127 8.77 -2.63 -9.23
CA CYS A 127 8.50 -3.55 -10.33
C CYS A 127 8.45 -2.86 -11.71
N GLY A 128 8.29 -1.53 -11.76
CA GLY A 128 8.05 -0.77 -12.99
C GLY A 128 6.71 -1.12 -13.66
N ARG A 129 5.79 -1.74 -12.92
CA ARG A 129 4.47 -2.17 -13.37
C ARG A 129 3.54 -2.25 -12.18
N THR A 130 2.24 -2.25 -12.46
CA THR A 130 1.30 -2.61 -11.41
C THR A 130 1.61 -4.01 -10.89
N VAL A 131 1.74 -4.15 -9.57
CA VAL A 131 1.96 -5.46 -8.94
C VAL A 131 0.77 -6.37 -9.26
N TRP A 132 -0.39 -5.74 -9.41
CA TRP A 132 -1.68 -6.31 -9.72
C TRP A 132 -2.01 -6.02 -11.19
N ARG A 133 -1.71 -6.97 -12.07
CA ARG A 133 -2.21 -6.95 -13.46
C ARG A 133 -3.32 -7.97 -13.55
N SER A 134 -4.54 -7.50 -13.40
CA SER A 134 -5.78 -8.25 -13.63
C SER A 134 -6.62 -7.47 -14.64
N GLU A 135 -7.39 -8.17 -15.46
CA GLU A 135 -8.30 -7.55 -16.43
C GLU A 135 -9.39 -6.71 -15.74
N MET A 136 -9.61 -6.93 -14.42
CA MET A 136 -10.50 -6.12 -13.57
C MET A 136 -9.96 -6.01 -12.14
N ASP A 137 -10.01 -4.80 -11.56
CA ASP A 137 -9.69 -4.55 -10.16
C ASP A 137 -10.95 -4.76 -9.30
N THR A 138 -11.37 -6.01 -9.07
CA THR A 138 -12.50 -6.32 -8.18
C THR A 138 -12.03 -6.57 -6.75
N ALA A 139 -12.91 -6.40 -5.76
CA ALA A 139 -12.56 -6.55 -4.34
C ALA A 139 -12.01 -7.96 -4.02
N GLU A 140 -12.56 -9.00 -4.64
CA GLU A 140 -12.10 -10.39 -4.47
C GLU A 140 -10.72 -10.63 -5.10
N VAL A 141 -10.40 -9.96 -6.21
CA VAL A 141 -9.07 -10.03 -6.84
C VAL A 141 -8.03 -9.31 -5.96
N VAL A 142 -8.36 -8.12 -5.48
CA VAL A 142 -7.49 -7.32 -4.60
C VAL A 142 -7.21 -8.07 -3.30
N MET A 143 -8.25 -8.65 -2.67
CA MET A 143 -8.07 -9.47 -1.47
C MET A 143 -7.20 -10.70 -1.76
N THR A 144 -7.41 -11.38 -2.90
CA THR A 144 -6.56 -12.52 -3.30
C THR A 144 -5.10 -12.10 -3.40
N GLN A 145 -4.81 -10.94 -3.97
CA GLN A 145 -3.45 -10.46 -4.11
C GLN A 145 -2.84 -10.07 -2.75
N ALA A 146 -3.61 -9.43 -1.87
CA ALA A 146 -3.21 -9.14 -0.50
C ALA A 146 -2.79 -10.43 0.24
N LEU A 147 -3.59 -11.50 0.14
CA LEU A 147 -3.25 -12.81 0.72
C LEU A 147 -1.93 -13.36 0.17
N GLY A 148 -1.68 -13.20 -1.13
CA GLY A 148 -0.42 -13.61 -1.77
C GLY A 148 0.79 -12.86 -1.22
N LEU A 149 0.71 -11.52 -1.16
CA LEU A 149 1.78 -10.67 -0.63
C LEU A 149 2.07 -10.94 0.85
N CYS A 150 1.03 -11.10 1.67
CA CYS A 150 1.13 -11.42 3.09
C CYS A 150 1.50 -12.89 3.35
N ASN A 151 1.68 -13.73 2.31
CA ASN A 151 1.95 -15.16 2.41
C ASN A 151 0.91 -15.95 3.25
N LEU A 152 -0.37 -15.56 3.18
CA LEU A 152 -1.46 -16.15 3.96
C LEU A 152 -2.09 -17.35 3.24
N ARG A 153 -1.56 -18.54 3.53
CA ARG A 153 -1.87 -19.79 2.80
C ARG A 153 -3.21 -20.45 3.15
N ASP A 154 -3.90 -19.97 4.19
CA ASP A 154 -5.19 -20.51 4.62
C ASP A 154 -6.37 -19.55 4.36
N GLY A 155 -6.14 -18.52 3.54
CA GLY A 155 -7.15 -17.52 3.20
C GLY A 155 -7.25 -16.40 4.23
N VAL A 156 -8.36 -15.66 4.21
CA VAL A 156 -8.61 -14.58 5.15
C VAL A 156 -8.85 -15.14 6.56
N PRO A 157 -8.19 -14.61 7.60
CA PRO A 157 -8.46 -14.98 8.99
C PRO A 157 -9.95 -14.84 9.34
N PRO A 158 -10.59 -15.87 9.91
CA PRO A 158 -12.01 -15.82 10.26
C PRO A 158 -12.38 -14.68 11.22
N SER A 159 -11.44 -14.29 12.08
CA SER A 159 -11.60 -13.16 13.01
C SER A 159 -11.82 -11.83 12.26
N LEU A 160 -11.19 -11.63 11.11
CA LEU A 160 -11.38 -10.44 10.28
C LEU A 160 -12.73 -10.45 9.58
N LEU A 161 -13.14 -11.58 9.02
CA LEU A 161 -14.46 -11.71 8.38
C LEU A 161 -15.60 -11.45 9.36
N ARG A 162 -15.47 -11.92 10.62
CA ARG A 162 -16.47 -11.69 11.67
C ARG A 162 -16.57 -10.23 12.14
N ARG A 163 -15.54 -9.41 11.92
CA ARG A 163 -15.53 -7.98 12.28
C ARG A 163 -16.23 -7.10 11.25
N SER A 164 -16.52 -7.62 10.06
CA SER A 164 -17.25 -6.85 9.05
C SER A 164 -18.67 -6.53 9.55
N PRO A 165 -19.13 -5.27 9.41
CA PRO A 165 -20.49 -4.90 9.75
C PRO A 165 -21.52 -5.44 8.75
N LEU A 166 -21.07 -5.93 7.59
CA LEU A 166 -21.90 -6.59 6.58
C LEU A 166 -21.65 -8.09 6.59
N ASP A 167 -22.65 -8.88 6.18
CA ASP A 167 -22.41 -10.30 5.93
C ASP A 167 -21.63 -10.50 4.63
N VAL A 168 -20.30 -10.40 4.77
CA VAL A 168 -19.35 -10.65 3.68
C VAL A 168 -18.98 -12.14 3.58
N ARG A 169 -19.44 -13.02 4.49
CA ARG A 169 -18.98 -14.43 4.53
C ARG A 169 -19.39 -15.18 3.27
N GLN A 170 -20.52 -14.82 2.67
CA GLN A 170 -20.99 -15.34 1.38
C GLN A 170 -20.04 -15.01 0.20
N LEU A 171 -19.13 -14.05 0.37
CA LEU A 171 -18.11 -13.70 -0.62
C LEU A 171 -16.83 -14.54 -0.48
N TYR A 172 -16.80 -15.50 0.45
CA TYR A 172 -15.63 -16.35 0.72
C TYR A 172 -16.02 -17.83 0.79
N THR A 173 -15.07 -18.73 0.53
CA THR A 173 -15.28 -20.15 0.74
C THR A 173 -15.54 -20.48 2.22
N PRO A 174 -16.30 -21.55 2.53
CA PRO A 174 -16.50 -22.01 3.90
C PRO A 174 -15.21 -22.46 4.59
N ALA A 175 -15.27 -22.59 5.91
CA ALA A 175 -14.20 -23.15 6.74
C ALA A 175 -13.70 -24.51 6.20
N PRO A 176 -12.41 -24.84 6.42
CA PRO A 176 -11.43 -24.13 7.26
C PRO A 176 -10.72 -22.96 6.57
N ARG A 177 -10.81 -22.82 5.24
CA ARG A 177 -10.05 -21.83 4.48
C ARG A 177 -10.99 -20.86 3.78
N HIS A 178 -10.79 -19.56 4.00
CA HIS A 178 -11.69 -18.53 3.48
C HIS A 178 -11.05 -17.79 2.31
N TRP A 179 -11.22 -18.35 1.11
CA TRP A 179 -10.76 -17.77 -0.15
C TRP A 179 -11.82 -16.84 -0.73
N PRO A 180 -11.44 -15.68 -1.29
CA PRO A 180 -12.40 -14.84 -2.00
C PRO A 180 -13.09 -15.62 -3.14
N LEU A 181 -14.39 -15.41 -3.32
CA LEU A 181 -15.18 -16.00 -4.39
C LEU A 181 -15.40 -14.98 -5.50
N ARG A 182 -15.16 -15.38 -6.74
CA ARG A 182 -15.51 -14.63 -7.94
C ARG A 182 -16.75 -15.22 -8.58
N ARG A 183 -17.66 -14.36 -9.04
CA ARG A 183 -18.77 -14.77 -9.90
C ARG A 183 -18.31 -14.80 -11.35
N THR A 184 -18.43 -15.95 -12.00
CA THR A 184 -18.12 -16.12 -13.42
C THR A 184 -19.25 -15.58 -14.31
N ALA A 185 -19.01 -15.45 -15.61
CA ALA A 185 -20.02 -15.01 -16.57
C ALA A 185 -21.27 -15.91 -16.61
N CYS A 186 -21.13 -17.20 -16.27
CA CYS A 186 -22.25 -18.15 -16.16
C CYS A 186 -22.93 -18.13 -14.77
N GLY A 187 -22.54 -17.22 -13.88
CA GLY A 187 -23.14 -17.05 -12.55
C GLY A 187 -22.61 -18.00 -11.47
N GLN A 188 -21.70 -18.91 -11.80
CA GLN A 188 -21.06 -19.81 -10.85
C GLN A 188 -20.07 -19.06 -9.94
N LEU A 189 -19.90 -19.53 -8.71
CA LEU A 189 -18.90 -19.01 -7.79
C LEU A 189 -17.65 -19.89 -7.82
N GLU A 190 -16.50 -19.26 -8.08
CA GLU A 190 -15.21 -19.94 -8.08
C GLU A 190 -14.26 -19.31 -7.04
N PRO A 191 -13.48 -20.12 -6.30
CA PRO A 191 -12.49 -19.60 -5.37
C PRO A 191 -11.29 -19.02 -6.11
N LEU A 192 -10.93 -17.79 -5.75
CA LEU A 192 -9.69 -17.17 -6.18
C LEU A 192 -8.55 -17.50 -5.21
N ARG A 193 -7.39 -17.85 -5.78
CA ARG A 193 -6.17 -18.15 -5.01
C ARG A 193 -4.97 -17.39 -5.57
N PRO A 194 -4.04 -16.95 -4.71
CA PRO A 194 -2.81 -16.34 -5.17
C PRO A 194 -1.99 -17.32 -6.00
N LYS A 195 -1.45 -16.85 -7.13
CA LYS A 195 -0.50 -17.63 -7.96
C LYS A 195 0.94 -17.51 -7.47
N ARG A 196 1.25 -16.45 -6.73
CA ARG A 196 2.57 -16.13 -6.18
C ARG A 196 2.41 -15.75 -4.70
N TRP A 197 3.46 -16.02 -3.92
CA TRP A 197 3.41 -15.97 -2.46
C TRP A 197 4.63 -15.23 -1.93
N GLY A 198 4.43 -14.48 -0.84
CA GLY A 198 5.47 -13.75 -0.14
C GLY A 198 6.03 -12.55 -0.91
N LEU A 199 7.02 -11.89 -0.33
CA LEU A 199 7.67 -10.74 -0.96
C LEU A 199 8.65 -11.15 -2.06
N GLU A 200 8.99 -12.43 -2.20
CA GLU A 200 9.85 -12.95 -3.26
C GLU A 200 9.27 -12.64 -4.65
N GLN A 201 7.95 -12.49 -4.75
CA GLN A 201 7.28 -12.10 -6.00
C GLN A 201 7.55 -10.66 -6.43
N VAL A 202 8.03 -9.82 -5.51
CA VAL A 202 8.36 -8.39 -5.71
C VAL A 202 9.87 -8.19 -5.64
N LEU A 203 10.51 -8.69 -4.59
CA LEU A 203 11.92 -8.43 -4.28
C LEU A 203 12.88 -9.42 -4.96
N GLY A 204 12.37 -10.57 -5.41
CA GLY A 204 13.17 -11.68 -5.93
C GLY A 204 13.48 -12.72 -4.85
N GLN A 205 13.94 -13.90 -5.27
CA GLN A 205 14.37 -14.97 -4.35
C GLN A 205 15.60 -14.53 -3.56
N GLY A 206 15.65 -14.88 -2.27
CA GLY A 206 16.80 -14.58 -1.41
C GLY A 206 17.00 -13.09 -1.07
N TRP A 207 15.95 -12.26 -1.24
CA TRP A 207 16.00 -10.82 -0.93
C TRP A 207 16.42 -10.53 0.52
N GLN A 208 16.21 -11.48 1.43
CA GLN A 208 16.62 -11.40 2.84
C GLN A 208 18.14 -11.29 3.02
N SER A 209 18.92 -11.73 2.04
CA SER A 209 20.38 -11.67 2.05
C SER A 209 20.93 -10.69 1.00
N SER A 210 20.09 -9.78 0.49
CA SER A 210 20.47 -8.76 -0.49
C SER A 210 20.37 -7.35 0.08
N ASP A 211 20.81 -6.37 -0.71
CA ASP A 211 20.59 -4.94 -0.51
C ASP A 211 19.11 -4.52 -0.29
N LYS A 212 18.15 -5.41 -0.60
CA LYS A 212 16.70 -5.19 -0.43
C LYS A 212 16.19 -5.60 0.95
N LEU A 213 17.02 -6.12 1.85
CA LEU A 213 16.61 -6.58 3.19
C LEU A 213 15.82 -5.51 3.94
N GLU A 214 16.34 -4.29 4.02
CA GLU A 214 15.69 -3.19 4.74
C GLU A 214 14.35 -2.80 4.12
N LEU A 215 14.27 -2.73 2.78
CA LEU A 215 13.01 -2.48 2.08
C LEU A 215 12.01 -3.61 2.36
N GLY A 216 12.44 -4.86 2.32
CA GLY A 216 11.57 -5.98 2.61
C GLY A 216 11.08 -6.01 4.06
N GLN A 217 11.90 -5.57 5.03
CA GLN A 217 11.46 -5.38 6.42
C GLN A 217 10.38 -4.28 6.53
N LEU A 218 10.53 -3.16 5.83
CA LEU A 218 9.48 -2.12 5.74
C LEU A 218 8.19 -2.70 5.17
N LEU A 219 8.28 -3.42 4.05
CA LEU A 219 7.12 -4.01 3.37
C LEU A 219 6.44 -5.07 4.23
N LEU A 220 7.18 -5.95 4.93
CA LEU A 220 6.61 -6.93 5.85
C LEU A 220 5.87 -6.25 7.02
N ALA A 221 6.43 -5.16 7.55
CA ALA A 221 5.79 -4.41 8.63
C ALA A 221 4.49 -3.73 8.16
N ALA A 222 4.49 -3.14 6.95
CA ALA A 222 3.34 -2.41 6.43
C ALA A 222 2.25 -3.32 5.80
N LEU A 223 2.62 -4.44 5.18
CA LEU A 223 1.71 -5.40 4.54
C LEU A 223 1.18 -6.44 5.53
N VAL A 224 0.56 -5.94 6.61
CA VAL A 224 -0.15 -6.76 7.59
C VAL A 224 -1.65 -6.69 7.30
N LEU A 225 -2.28 -7.86 7.16
CA LEU A 225 -3.67 -7.96 6.71
C LEU A 225 -4.66 -7.33 7.71
N ASP A 226 -4.46 -7.57 9.00
CA ASP A 226 -5.26 -6.94 10.06
C ASP A 226 -4.70 -5.55 10.39
N PRO A 227 -5.46 -4.46 10.15
CA PRO A 227 -4.97 -3.11 10.43
C PRO A 227 -4.67 -2.89 11.93
N ALA A 228 -5.22 -3.70 12.85
CA ALA A 228 -4.92 -3.58 14.28
C ALA A 228 -3.45 -3.87 14.60
N PHE A 229 -2.78 -4.69 13.79
CA PHE A 229 -1.37 -5.06 13.99
C PHE A 229 -0.42 -4.35 12.99
N ARG A 230 -0.95 -3.68 11.98
CA ARG A 230 -0.15 -2.86 11.05
C ARG A 230 0.36 -1.62 11.80
N PRO A 231 1.64 -1.22 11.74
CA PRO A 231 2.15 0.00 12.38
C PRO A 231 1.63 1.28 11.70
N SER A 232 1.69 2.40 12.43
CA SER A 232 1.35 3.73 11.90
C SER A 232 2.54 4.30 11.13
N ALA A 233 2.31 5.35 10.35
CA ALA A 233 3.40 6.04 9.65
C ALA A 233 4.48 6.55 10.60
N THR A 234 4.08 7.09 11.76
CA THR A 234 4.99 7.53 12.84
C THR A 234 5.87 6.38 13.34
N GLN A 235 5.27 5.22 13.63
CA GLN A 235 6.00 4.05 14.12
C GLN A 235 6.98 3.52 13.07
N LEU A 236 6.59 3.49 11.79
CA LEU A 236 7.48 3.07 10.71
C LEU A 236 8.69 4.00 10.57
N LEU A 237 8.48 5.32 10.58
CA LEU A 237 9.57 6.30 10.50
C LEU A 237 10.55 6.21 11.67
N GLN A 238 10.09 5.80 12.86
CA GLN A 238 10.92 5.69 14.05
C GLN A 238 11.70 4.37 14.12
N CYS A 239 11.13 3.27 13.63
CA CYS A 239 11.65 1.93 13.88
C CYS A 239 12.26 1.26 12.64
N CYS A 240 12.03 1.77 11.43
CA CYS A 240 12.50 1.14 10.20
C CYS A 240 13.88 1.64 9.79
N SER A 241 14.87 0.73 9.71
CA SER A 241 16.22 1.03 9.22
C SER A 241 16.23 1.57 7.80
N PHE A 242 15.31 1.11 6.94
CA PHE A 242 15.16 1.62 5.59
C PHE A 242 14.88 3.13 5.58
N LEU A 243 14.28 3.69 6.62
CA LEU A 243 13.92 5.11 6.68
C LEU A 243 14.91 5.94 7.51
N ASN A 244 16.02 5.35 7.96
CA ASN A 244 16.96 6.03 8.85
C ASN A 244 17.64 7.21 8.15
N PRO A 245 17.45 8.45 8.66
CA PRO A 245 17.94 9.64 8.00
C PRO A 245 19.47 9.79 8.00
N ARG A 246 20.18 9.07 8.88
CA ARG A 246 21.66 9.12 8.94
C ARG A 246 22.35 8.62 7.68
N ILE A 247 21.63 7.91 6.81
CA ILE A 247 22.13 7.46 5.51
C ILE A 247 22.22 8.62 4.51
N TYR A 248 21.46 9.70 4.70
CA TYR A 248 21.47 10.87 3.82
C TYR A 248 22.66 11.82 4.08
N GLU A 249 23.18 11.87 5.31
CA GLU A 249 24.26 12.79 5.69
C GLU A 249 25.65 12.30 5.21
N ALA A 250 25.90 10.98 5.23
CA ALA A 250 27.18 10.41 4.82
C ALA A 250 27.48 10.51 3.30
N GLY A 251 26.48 10.81 2.48
CA GLY A 251 26.64 11.03 1.03
C GLY A 251 26.97 12.47 0.65
N SER A 252 26.72 13.43 1.55
CA SER A 252 26.97 14.87 1.33
C SER A 252 28.41 15.28 1.64
N GLU A 253 29.17 14.48 2.41
CA GLU A 253 30.53 14.82 2.84
C GLU A 253 31.64 14.31 1.90
N ARG A 254 31.29 13.66 0.78
CA ARG A 254 32.27 13.16 -0.22
C ARG A 254 32.41 14.04 -1.47
N VAL A 255 31.75 15.20 -1.49
CA VAL A 255 31.89 16.19 -2.56
C VAL A 255 32.04 17.56 -1.91
N GLY A 256 33.23 17.81 -1.36
CA GLY A 256 33.66 19.09 -0.80
C GLY A 256 35.16 19.24 -0.99
#